data_AF-A0A7C3FQS7-F1
#
_entry.id   AF-A0A7C3FQS7-F1
#
_cell.length_a   1.000
_cell.length_b   1.000
_cell.length_c   1.000
_cell.angle_alpha   90.00
_cell.angle_beta   90.00
_cell.angle_gamma   90.00
#
_symmetry.space_group_name_H-M   'P 1'
#
loop_
_entity.id
_entity.type
_entity.pdbx_description
1 polymer ?
#
loop_
_entity_poly.entity_id
_entity_poly.type
_entity_poly.pdbx_seq_one_letter_code
_entity_poly.pdbx_strand_id
1 'polypeptide(L)'
;MKRKILSIVITLGLLVGLIVMPAQAALPEDIELSIEKGLEWLVPLQQPDGSWGPWERVATTAFAVVKLEDRAYELGYDSPFDPEYEYSENVISGLDYILEYAYEHPAGGAAFSSYFDPLEAPPFPHETYTTGVVMMALAASQDPTHVATTGELTGWTYQAILQANVDFFVASQNADGGWRYFATNDPSDNSNTGFAVLGLSYAENFGIPIPLTLKDNLSSYIDYIQSDTTGASGYTAPGNWENVMKTGNLLFEMTFVGDASDSTRMLAAIDYIEEYWDHQSQDPGWYGDPLLNMKPSYLSMYCLMKGFEIAGIDTITVVRGGNPIEVDWFDEVSTRIVDTQEDDGSWLGGNWGNQELDTVWALLTLERIAPPPSDIPVPIDIKPTSCPNPLNVKGKGVMPAAILGTEDFDVSEIDPASVRLINAALDEPVEVAPLRWAYEDVAAPYPGGFSDPLDREDCWTEGPDGFMDLTLKFDAQEIVAAIGAVDDGDVIVLTLTGNLTEDAGGTAIIGQDIVWIKNKGK
;
A
#
# COMPACT_ATOMS: atom_id res chain seq x y z
N MET A 1 13.17 -51.75 -71.73
CA MET A 1 14.08 -52.19 -70.65
C MET A 1 14.56 -50.92 -69.93
N LYS A 2 13.91 -50.57 -68.81
CA LYS A 2 14.06 -49.27 -68.14
C LYS A 2 15.39 -49.21 -67.37
N ARG A 3 16.17 -48.16 -67.61
CA ARG A 3 17.41 -47.80 -66.91
C ARG A 3 17.12 -47.46 -65.45
N LYS A 4 17.87 -48.07 -64.52
CA LYS A 4 17.89 -47.69 -63.10
C LYS A 4 18.94 -46.59 -62.91
N ILE A 5 18.51 -45.43 -62.42
CA ILE A 5 19.37 -44.36 -61.91
C ILE A 5 19.20 -44.32 -60.39
N LEU A 6 20.34 -44.12 -59.75
CA LEU A 6 20.67 -44.09 -58.33
C LEU A 6 19.91 -42.98 -57.58
N SER A 7 19.38 -43.26 -56.39
CA SER A 7 19.03 -42.23 -55.40
C SER A 7 19.67 -42.58 -54.06
N ILE A 8 20.68 -41.79 -53.69
CA ILE A 8 21.33 -41.78 -52.39
C ILE A 8 20.42 -40.98 -51.45
N VAL A 9 19.94 -41.60 -50.37
CA VAL A 9 19.19 -40.92 -49.31
C VAL A 9 20.22 -40.42 -48.29
N ILE A 10 20.40 -39.10 -48.21
CA ILE A 10 21.14 -38.43 -47.14
C ILE A 10 20.12 -38.09 -46.06
N THR A 11 20.17 -38.80 -44.94
CA THR A 11 19.38 -38.48 -43.75
C THR A 11 20.07 -37.31 -43.03
N LEU A 12 19.55 -36.10 -43.21
CA LEU A 12 19.97 -34.92 -42.44
C LEU A 12 19.30 -35.01 -41.06
N GLY A 13 20.05 -35.35 -40.02
CA GLY A 13 19.60 -35.22 -38.65
C GLY A 13 19.55 -33.75 -38.26
N LEU A 14 18.35 -33.18 -38.16
CA LEU A 14 18.11 -31.87 -37.55
C LEU A 14 18.14 -32.06 -36.03
N LEU A 15 19.27 -31.75 -35.41
CA LEU A 15 19.31 -31.37 -34.01
C LEU A 15 18.68 -29.96 -33.93
N VAL A 16 17.40 -29.88 -33.62
CA VAL A 16 16.78 -28.64 -33.17
C VAL A 16 17.20 -28.46 -31.72
N GLY A 17 18.24 -27.65 -31.50
CA GLY A 17 18.46 -27.08 -30.18
C GLY A 17 17.26 -26.21 -29.85
N LEU A 18 16.52 -26.55 -28.81
CA LEU A 18 15.59 -25.65 -28.16
C LEU A 18 16.41 -24.48 -27.62
N ILE A 19 16.52 -23.42 -28.41
CA ILE A 19 16.87 -22.11 -27.88
C ILE A 19 15.60 -21.69 -27.14
N VAL A 20 15.61 -21.86 -25.82
CA VAL A 20 14.67 -21.17 -24.94
C VAL A 20 15.02 -19.69 -25.12
N MET A 21 14.27 -18.99 -25.96
CA MET A 21 14.31 -17.54 -25.93
C MET A 21 13.75 -17.14 -24.57
N PRO A 22 14.36 -16.19 -23.85
CA PRO A 22 13.67 -15.60 -22.71
C PRO A 22 12.31 -15.11 -23.22
N ALA A 23 11.24 -15.41 -22.47
CA ALA A 23 9.95 -14.81 -22.76
C ALA A 23 10.16 -13.29 -22.81
N GLN A 24 9.68 -12.67 -23.88
CA GLN A 24 9.70 -11.21 -23.96
C GLN A 24 8.67 -10.69 -22.96
N ALA A 25 9.02 -9.67 -22.17
CA ALA A 25 8.09 -9.01 -21.27
C ALA A 25 6.82 -8.59 -22.02
N ALA A 26 5.67 -8.73 -21.39
CA ALA A 26 4.40 -8.25 -21.93
C ALA A 26 4.50 -6.76 -22.23
N LEU A 27 3.98 -6.36 -23.39
CA LEU A 27 3.96 -4.95 -23.75
C LEU A 27 2.84 -4.24 -22.97
N PRO A 28 2.96 -2.93 -22.66
CA PRO A 28 1.89 -2.19 -22.00
C PRO A 28 0.54 -2.32 -22.71
N GLU A 29 0.52 -2.36 -24.04
CA GLU A 29 -0.71 -2.59 -24.81
C GLU A 29 -1.30 -3.99 -24.66
N ASP A 30 -0.49 -5.01 -24.39
CA ASP A 30 -0.96 -6.38 -24.14
C ASP A 30 -1.53 -6.48 -22.72
N ILE A 31 -0.91 -5.80 -21.75
CA ILE A 31 -1.41 -5.67 -20.38
C ILE A 31 -2.78 -4.98 -20.37
N GLU A 32 -2.90 -3.82 -21.03
CA GLU A 32 -4.17 -3.08 -21.12
C GLU A 32 -5.27 -3.91 -21.80
N LEU A 33 -4.95 -4.61 -22.90
CA LEU A 33 -5.91 -5.50 -23.55
C LEU A 33 -6.35 -6.66 -22.63
N SER A 34 -5.44 -7.19 -21.80
CA SER A 34 -5.79 -8.20 -20.81
C SER A 34 -6.68 -7.63 -19.70
N ILE A 35 -6.44 -6.40 -19.25
CA ILE A 35 -7.29 -5.68 -18.28
C ILE A 35 -8.70 -5.50 -18.85
N GLU A 36 -8.83 -4.94 -20.06
CA GLU A 36 -10.13 -4.73 -20.72
C GLU A 36 -10.95 -6.02 -20.79
N LYS A 37 -10.34 -7.11 -21.24
CA LYS A 37 -11.01 -8.43 -21.31
C LYS A 37 -11.42 -8.97 -19.94
N GLY A 38 -10.59 -8.77 -18.92
CA GLY A 38 -10.91 -9.19 -17.57
C GLY A 38 -12.11 -8.42 -17.01
N LEU A 39 -12.19 -7.12 -17.28
CA LEU A 39 -13.34 -6.28 -16.93
C LEU A 39 -14.61 -6.66 -17.71
N GLU A 40 -14.49 -6.92 -19.02
CA GLU A 40 -15.60 -7.41 -19.85
C GLU A 40 -16.19 -8.72 -19.32
N TRP A 41 -15.37 -9.57 -18.70
CA TRP A 41 -15.81 -10.80 -18.06
C TRP A 41 -16.38 -10.57 -16.64
N LEU A 42 -15.72 -9.76 -15.83
CA LEU A 42 -16.04 -9.56 -14.40
C LEU A 42 -17.31 -8.74 -14.17
N VAL A 43 -17.47 -7.62 -14.88
CA VAL A 43 -18.54 -6.65 -14.64
C VAL A 43 -19.94 -7.28 -14.79
N PRO A 44 -20.23 -8.10 -15.83
CA PRO A 44 -21.53 -8.76 -15.96
C PRO A 44 -21.87 -9.78 -14.87
N LEU A 45 -20.92 -10.18 -14.02
CA LEU A 45 -21.14 -11.13 -12.92
C LEU A 45 -21.71 -10.48 -11.66
N GLN A 46 -21.72 -9.15 -11.58
CA GLN A 46 -22.32 -8.45 -10.45
C GLN A 46 -23.79 -8.87 -10.29
N GLN A 47 -24.14 -9.29 -9.08
CA GLN A 47 -25.48 -9.74 -8.75
C GLN A 47 -26.44 -8.55 -8.59
N PRO A 48 -27.76 -8.76 -8.68
CA PRO A 48 -28.74 -7.67 -8.52
C PRO A 48 -28.70 -6.96 -7.16
N ASP A 49 -28.07 -7.55 -6.15
CA ASP A 49 -27.85 -6.95 -4.83
C ASP A 49 -26.55 -6.16 -4.73
N GLY A 50 -25.79 -6.01 -5.82
CA GLY A 50 -24.53 -5.26 -5.90
C GLY A 50 -23.27 -6.10 -5.67
N SER A 51 -23.40 -7.37 -5.29
CA SER A 51 -22.25 -8.18 -4.89
C SER A 51 -21.60 -8.99 -6.01
N TRP A 52 -20.36 -9.43 -5.75
CA TRP A 52 -19.67 -10.49 -6.48
C TRP A 52 -19.39 -11.69 -5.58
N GLY A 53 -19.12 -12.84 -6.19
CA GLY A 53 -18.63 -14.04 -5.54
C GLY A 53 -19.73 -15.00 -5.07
N PRO A 54 -19.42 -16.32 -5.04
CA PRO A 54 -20.24 -17.30 -4.33
C PRO A 54 -19.87 -17.43 -2.84
N TRP A 55 -18.64 -17.06 -2.47
CA TRP A 55 -18.04 -17.18 -1.14
C TRP A 55 -17.42 -15.85 -0.75
N GLU A 56 -17.31 -15.57 0.55
CA GLU A 56 -16.69 -14.33 1.04
C GLU A 56 -17.22 -13.09 0.32
N ARG A 57 -18.54 -13.04 0.10
CA ARG A 57 -19.17 -12.10 -0.85
C ARG A 57 -18.82 -10.65 -0.57
N VAL A 58 -18.72 -10.26 0.70
CA VAL A 58 -18.34 -8.90 1.08
C VAL A 58 -16.90 -8.59 0.66
N ALA A 59 -15.95 -9.49 0.97
CA ALA A 59 -14.55 -9.30 0.56
C ALA A 59 -14.37 -9.38 -0.97
N THR A 60 -15.04 -10.32 -1.64
CA THR A 60 -14.99 -10.46 -3.11
C THR A 60 -15.56 -9.21 -3.79
N THR A 61 -16.67 -8.68 -3.28
CA THR A 61 -17.26 -7.41 -3.75
C THR A 61 -16.29 -6.26 -3.54
N ALA A 62 -15.69 -6.15 -2.35
CA ALA A 62 -14.73 -5.09 -2.05
C ALA A 62 -13.52 -5.11 -3.00
N PHE A 63 -12.92 -6.28 -3.28
CA PHE A 63 -11.85 -6.38 -4.27
C PHE A 63 -12.28 -5.96 -5.68
N ALA A 64 -13.48 -6.38 -6.12
CA ALA A 64 -13.99 -6.01 -7.44
C ALA A 64 -14.24 -4.49 -7.53
N VAL A 65 -14.84 -3.90 -6.50
CA VAL A 65 -15.07 -2.45 -6.38
C VAL A 65 -13.77 -1.69 -6.48
N VAL A 66 -12.73 -2.09 -5.74
CA VAL A 66 -11.41 -1.43 -5.78
C VAL A 66 -10.87 -1.36 -7.21
N LYS A 67 -10.97 -2.45 -7.98
CA LYS A 67 -10.50 -2.43 -9.37
C LYS A 67 -11.31 -1.46 -10.24
N LEU A 68 -12.61 -1.39 -10.03
CA LEU A 68 -13.48 -0.47 -10.76
C LEU A 68 -13.28 0.99 -10.34
N GLU A 69 -12.95 1.25 -9.07
CA GLU A 69 -12.61 2.60 -8.61
C GLU A 69 -11.28 3.06 -9.23
N ASP A 70 -10.26 2.21 -9.17
CA ASP A 70 -8.96 2.45 -9.79
C ASP A 70 -9.07 2.74 -11.29
N ARG A 71 -9.88 1.95 -12.02
CA ARG A 71 -10.12 2.16 -13.45
C ARG A 71 -10.72 3.55 -13.76
N ALA A 72 -11.51 4.12 -12.85
CA ALA A 72 -12.05 5.47 -13.05
C ALA A 72 -10.92 6.51 -13.09
N TYR A 73 -9.99 6.44 -12.14
CA TYR A 73 -8.86 7.35 -12.07
C TYR A 73 -7.87 7.13 -13.21
N GLU A 74 -7.61 5.89 -13.58
CA GLU A 74 -6.77 5.52 -14.73
C GLU A 74 -7.29 6.15 -16.03
N LEU A 75 -8.61 6.15 -16.23
CA LEU A 75 -9.27 6.77 -17.38
C LEU A 75 -9.38 8.31 -17.28
N GLY A 76 -8.91 8.90 -16.18
CA GLY A 76 -8.86 10.35 -15.96
C GLY A 76 -10.17 10.95 -15.44
N TYR A 77 -11.05 10.16 -14.83
CA TYR A 77 -12.19 10.70 -14.08
C TYR A 77 -11.73 11.22 -12.72
N ASP A 78 -12.34 12.33 -12.27
CA ASP A 78 -12.05 12.91 -10.95
C ASP A 78 -12.64 12.08 -9.79
N SER A 79 -13.58 11.18 -10.08
CA SER A 79 -14.26 10.36 -9.09
C SER A 79 -14.84 9.07 -9.70
N PRO A 80 -14.79 7.93 -8.99
CA PRO A 80 -15.46 6.71 -9.43
C PRO A 80 -16.99 6.80 -9.34
N PHE A 81 -17.52 7.85 -8.71
CA PHE A 81 -18.95 8.16 -8.62
C PHE A 81 -19.44 9.03 -9.78
N ASP A 82 -18.58 9.41 -10.73
CA ASP A 82 -18.98 10.24 -11.87
C ASP A 82 -20.07 9.52 -12.70
N PRO A 83 -21.26 10.11 -12.92
CA PRO A 83 -22.31 9.46 -13.71
C PRO A 83 -21.95 9.28 -15.19
N GLU A 84 -20.89 9.90 -15.69
CA GLU A 84 -20.33 9.67 -17.03
C GLU A 84 -19.31 8.52 -17.07
N TYR A 85 -18.87 8.01 -15.91
CA TYR A 85 -18.03 6.82 -15.83
C TYR A 85 -18.87 5.55 -16.02
N GLU A 86 -18.45 4.67 -16.94
CA GLU A 86 -19.24 3.52 -17.37
C GLU A 86 -19.53 2.50 -16.26
N TYR A 87 -18.66 2.38 -15.25
CA TYR A 87 -18.83 1.46 -14.12
C TYR A 87 -19.26 2.14 -12.82
N SER A 88 -19.65 3.42 -12.86
CA SER A 88 -20.05 4.19 -11.67
C SER A 88 -21.21 3.52 -10.89
N GLU A 89 -22.24 3.03 -11.59
CA GLU A 89 -23.35 2.32 -10.94
C GLU A 89 -22.91 0.96 -10.36
N ASN A 90 -21.92 0.29 -10.96
CA ASN A 90 -21.34 -0.94 -10.42
C ASN A 90 -20.58 -0.66 -9.12
N VAL A 91 -19.79 0.43 -9.08
CA VAL A 91 -19.08 0.91 -7.88
C VAL A 91 -20.07 1.23 -6.77
N ILE A 92 -21.07 2.08 -7.04
CA ILE A 92 -22.07 2.51 -6.05
C ILE A 92 -22.82 1.31 -5.48
N SER A 93 -23.33 0.41 -6.32
CA SER A 93 -24.07 -0.75 -5.85
C SER A 93 -23.20 -1.76 -5.10
N GLY A 94 -21.93 -1.90 -5.46
CA GLY A 94 -20.96 -2.71 -4.70
C GLY A 94 -20.66 -2.14 -3.32
N LEU A 95 -20.41 -0.83 -3.23
CA LEU A 95 -20.20 -0.13 -1.96
C LEU A 95 -21.45 -0.17 -1.07
N ASP A 96 -22.63 0.04 -1.65
CA ASP A 96 -23.91 -0.07 -0.93
C ASP A 96 -24.11 -1.51 -0.39
N TYR A 97 -23.72 -2.54 -1.16
CA TYR A 97 -23.77 -3.93 -0.70
C TYR A 97 -22.85 -4.18 0.49
N ILE A 98 -21.58 -3.79 0.43
CA ILE A 98 -20.62 -4.07 1.53
C ILE A 98 -21.01 -3.31 2.81
N LEU A 99 -21.55 -2.09 2.68
CA LEU A 99 -21.99 -1.26 3.81
C LEU A 99 -23.18 -1.86 4.57
N GLU A 100 -24.03 -2.66 3.93
CA GLU A 100 -25.12 -3.41 4.59
C GLU A 100 -24.60 -4.48 5.59
N TYR A 101 -23.32 -4.85 5.51
CA TYR A 101 -22.69 -5.83 6.41
C TYR A 101 -21.80 -5.20 7.47
N ALA A 102 -21.83 -3.88 7.60
CA ALA A 102 -21.20 -3.18 8.70
C ALA A 102 -21.96 -3.42 10.02
N TYR A 103 -21.22 -3.54 11.13
CA TYR A 103 -21.76 -3.57 12.48
C TYR A 103 -20.81 -2.96 13.49
N GLU A 104 -21.34 -2.40 14.57
CA GLU A 104 -20.53 -2.00 15.72
C GLU A 104 -19.98 -3.25 16.43
N HIS A 105 -18.67 -3.35 16.57
CA HIS A 105 -18.04 -4.55 17.13
C HIS A 105 -17.97 -4.47 18.66
N PRO A 106 -18.34 -5.54 19.41
CA PRO A 106 -18.37 -5.51 20.88
C PRO A 106 -17.04 -5.22 21.58
N ALA A 107 -15.91 -5.49 20.91
CA ALA A 107 -14.58 -5.16 21.43
C ALA A 107 -14.23 -3.67 21.28
N GLY A 108 -14.96 -2.92 20.44
CA GLY A 108 -14.67 -1.53 20.07
C GLY A 108 -14.65 -1.36 18.54
N GLY A 109 -14.99 -0.15 18.08
CA GLY A 109 -14.98 0.21 16.66
C GLY A 109 -16.14 -0.38 15.85
N ALA A 110 -15.98 -0.39 14.52
CA ALA A 110 -16.88 -1.03 13.58
C ALA A 110 -16.12 -2.08 12.75
N ALA A 111 -16.81 -3.13 12.36
CA ALA A 111 -16.26 -4.20 11.54
C ALA A 111 -17.25 -4.59 10.43
N PHE A 112 -16.74 -5.34 9.47
CA PHE A 112 -17.50 -5.96 8.40
C PHE A 112 -17.34 -7.46 8.48
N SER A 113 -18.43 -8.17 8.25
CA SER A 113 -18.42 -9.63 8.32
C SER A 113 -19.29 -10.23 7.24
N SER A 114 -18.73 -11.19 6.49
CA SER A 114 -19.50 -12.19 5.76
C SER A 114 -19.29 -13.59 6.33
N TYR A 115 -20.30 -14.44 6.15
CA TYR A 115 -20.09 -15.88 6.29
C TYR A 115 -19.20 -16.38 5.16
N PHE A 116 -18.24 -17.26 5.49
CA PHE A 116 -17.36 -17.91 4.51
C PHE A 116 -18.19 -18.64 3.43
N ASP A 117 -19.17 -19.44 3.87
CA ASP A 117 -20.17 -20.11 3.05
C ASP A 117 -21.59 -19.69 3.52
N PRO A 118 -22.47 -19.16 2.64
CA PRO A 118 -23.86 -18.83 3.00
C PRO A 118 -24.71 -20.03 3.47
N LEU A 119 -24.22 -21.26 3.29
CA LEU A 119 -24.79 -22.53 3.79
C LEU A 119 -24.15 -22.99 5.11
N GLU A 120 -23.06 -22.36 5.59
CA GLU A 120 -22.50 -22.65 6.90
C GLU A 120 -23.35 -22.06 8.03
N ALA A 121 -23.44 -22.82 9.13
CA ALA A 121 -24.18 -22.37 10.30
C ALA A 121 -23.42 -21.25 11.02
N PRO A 122 -24.10 -20.19 11.50
CA PRO A 122 -23.48 -19.15 12.32
C PRO A 122 -22.79 -19.76 13.55
N PRO A 123 -21.69 -19.16 14.06
CA PRO A 123 -21.22 -17.81 13.79
C PRO A 123 -19.73 -17.79 13.41
N PHE A 124 -19.36 -18.18 12.19
CA PHE A 124 -17.96 -18.09 11.76
C PHE A 124 -17.75 -16.91 10.78
N PRO A 125 -17.78 -15.65 11.25
CA PRO A 125 -17.46 -14.49 10.42
C PRO A 125 -15.96 -14.33 10.26
N HIS A 126 -15.45 -14.15 9.04
CA HIS A 126 -14.05 -13.80 8.81
C HIS A 126 -13.83 -12.27 8.94
N GLU A 127 -14.24 -11.72 10.09
CA GLU A 127 -14.40 -10.28 10.30
C GLU A 127 -13.11 -9.48 10.11
N THR A 128 -11.94 -9.97 10.52
CA THR A 128 -10.69 -9.23 10.29
C THR A 128 -10.30 -9.19 8.82
N TYR A 129 -10.44 -10.33 8.13
CA TYR A 129 -10.15 -10.44 6.69
C TYR A 129 -11.10 -9.55 5.89
N THR A 130 -12.41 -9.69 6.14
CA THR A 130 -13.44 -8.90 5.46
C THR A 130 -13.27 -7.41 5.75
N THR A 131 -13.05 -7.01 7.00
CA THR A 131 -12.86 -5.60 7.37
C THR A 131 -11.63 -5.01 6.68
N GLY A 132 -10.49 -5.72 6.67
CA GLY A 132 -9.27 -5.24 6.02
C GLY A 132 -9.45 -4.98 4.52
N VAL A 133 -10.15 -5.87 3.81
CA VAL A 133 -10.44 -5.70 2.38
C VAL A 133 -11.49 -4.61 2.14
N VAL A 134 -12.51 -4.47 2.99
CA VAL A 134 -13.50 -3.39 2.88
C VAL A 134 -12.86 -2.02 3.12
N MET A 135 -11.92 -1.90 4.06
CA MET A 135 -11.20 -0.64 4.28
C MET A 135 -10.47 -0.19 3.00
N MET A 136 -9.87 -1.13 2.26
CA MET A 136 -9.27 -0.84 0.96
C MET A 136 -10.31 -0.29 -0.03
N ALA A 137 -11.51 -0.87 -0.14
CA ALA A 137 -12.57 -0.37 -1.02
C ALA A 137 -13.07 1.02 -0.61
N LEU A 138 -13.28 1.28 0.68
CA LEU A 138 -13.69 2.62 1.12
C LEU A 138 -12.60 3.66 0.83
N ALA A 139 -11.33 3.32 1.04
CA ALA A 139 -10.22 4.25 0.82
C ALA A 139 -9.90 4.46 -0.67
N ALA A 140 -10.08 3.45 -1.52
CA ALA A 140 -9.85 3.53 -2.96
C ALA A 140 -10.79 4.53 -3.67
N SER A 141 -11.91 4.89 -3.03
CA SER A 141 -12.79 5.98 -3.49
C SER A 141 -12.16 7.38 -3.48
N GLN A 142 -11.04 7.56 -2.77
CA GLN A 142 -10.33 8.84 -2.53
C GLN A 142 -11.24 10.02 -2.09
N ASP A 143 -12.42 9.73 -1.55
CA ASP A 143 -13.40 10.73 -1.11
C ASP A 143 -13.69 10.55 0.40
N PRO A 144 -12.90 11.19 1.28
CA PRO A 144 -13.11 11.07 2.72
C PRO A 144 -14.45 11.61 3.20
N THR A 145 -15.10 12.44 2.38
CA THR A 145 -16.38 13.06 2.69
C THR A 145 -17.58 12.27 2.18
N HIS A 146 -17.35 11.21 1.38
CA HIS A 146 -18.42 10.37 0.87
C HIS A 146 -19.23 9.77 2.02
N VAL A 147 -20.56 9.78 1.89
CA VAL A 147 -21.47 9.39 2.97
C VAL A 147 -22.10 8.04 2.66
N ALA A 148 -21.98 7.09 3.58
CA ALA A 148 -22.65 5.80 3.49
C ALA A 148 -24.18 5.97 3.43
N THR A 149 -24.82 5.31 2.45
CA THR A 149 -26.26 5.44 2.20
C THR A 149 -27.08 4.24 2.64
N THR A 150 -26.43 3.12 2.97
CA THR A 150 -27.02 1.84 3.36
C THR A 150 -26.40 1.30 4.66
N GLY A 151 -27.04 0.28 5.25
CA GLY A 151 -26.53 -0.42 6.43
C GLY A 151 -26.57 0.38 7.75
N GLU A 152 -25.99 -0.22 8.79
CA GLU A 152 -26.01 0.33 10.17
C GLU A 152 -25.27 1.68 10.29
N LEU A 153 -24.29 1.93 9.41
CA LEU A 153 -23.45 3.13 9.41
C LEU A 153 -23.98 4.24 8.48
N THR A 154 -25.23 4.15 8.02
CA THR A 154 -25.87 5.18 7.17
C THR A 154 -25.69 6.58 7.78
N GLY A 155 -25.22 7.52 6.96
CA GLY A 155 -24.99 8.91 7.36
C GLY A 155 -23.59 9.19 7.91
N TRP A 156 -22.74 8.17 8.07
CA TRP A 156 -21.33 8.33 8.40
C TRP A 156 -20.53 8.62 7.13
N THR A 157 -19.48 9.43 7.25
CA THR A 157 -18.51 9.60 6.17
C THR A 157 -17.59 8.39 6.09
N TYR A 158 -16.99 8.13 4.93
CA TYR A 158 -16.01 7.05 4.76
C TYR A 158 -14.81 7.24 5.69
N GLN A 159 -14.37 8.48 5.91
CA GLN A 159 -13.35 8.80 6.91
C GLN A 159 -13.75 8.35 8.33
N ALA A 160 -15.00 8.59 8.75
CA ALA A 160 -15.48 8.17 10.07
C ALA A 160 -15.60 6.65 10.18
N ILE A 161 -15.99 5.97 9.10
CA ILE A 161 -16.07 4.50 9.05
C ILE A 161 -14.66 3.90 9.18
N LEU A 162 -13.70 4.39 8.38
CA LEU A 162 -12.31 3.91 8.43
C LEU A 162 -11.67 4.16 9.80
N GLN A 163 -11.92 5.30 10.45
CA GLN A 163 -11.49 5.53 11.84
C GLN A 163 -12.06 4.46 12.79
N ALA A 164 -13.35 4.12 12.68
CA ALA A 164 -13.96 3.08 13.49
C ALA A 164 -13.41 1.68 13.17
N ASN A 165 -12.98 1.42 11.93
CA ASN A 165 -12.31 0.17 11.57
C ASN A 165 -10.89 0.09 12.13
N VAL A 166 -10.14 1.20 12.15
CA VAL A 166 -8.83 1.27 12.85
C VAL A 166 -9.01 0.99 14.33
N ASP A 167 -10.03 1.58 14.98
CA ASP A 167 -10.34 1.31 16.38
C ASP A 167 -10.65 -0.17 16.63
N PHE A 168 -11.34 -0.83 15.69
CA PHE A 168 -11.58 -2.27 15.74
C PHE A 168 -10.28 -3.08 15.65
N PHE A 169 -9.37 -2.75 14.73
CA PHE A 169 -8.09 -3.45 14.60
C PHE A 169 -7.19 -3.26 15.82
N VAL A 170 -7.20 -2.08 16.43
CA VAL A 170 -6.54 -1.82 17.72
C VAL A 170 -7.13 -2.69 18.82
N ALA A 171 -8.46 -2.78 18.91
CA ALA A 171 -9.13 -3.57 19.94
C ALA A 171 -9.01 -5.09 19.75
N SER A 172 -8.79 -5.55 18.51
CA SER A 172 -8.74 -6.96 18.14
C SER A 172 -7.32 -7.52 17.94
N GLN A 173 -6.29 -6.68 18.00
CA GLN A 173 -4.89 -7.12 17.91
C GLN A 173 -4.58 -8.09 19.05
N ASN A 174 -4.08 -9.26 18.69
CA ASN A 174 -3.74 -10.31 19.65
C ASN A 174 -2.49 -9.93 20.45
N ALA A 175 -2.29 -10.62 21.58
CA ALA A 175 -1.14 -10.37 22.45
C ALA A 175 0.21 -10.73 21.79
N ASP A 176 0.19 -11.55 20.73
CA ASP A 176 1.36 -11.85 19.91
C ASP A 176 1.66 -10.77 18.86
N GLY A 177 0.78 -9.76 18.70
CA GLY A 177 0.94 -8.61 17.82
C GLY A 177 0.29 -8.73 16.45
N GLY A 178 -0.17 -9.93 16.07
CA GLY A 178 -0.85 -10.18 14.79
C GLY A 178 -2.37 -10.23 14.92
N TRP A 179 -3.01 -10.74 13.86
CA TRP A 179 -4.44 -11.03 13.84
C TRP A 179 -4.75 -12.41 13.29
N ARG A 180 -5.85 -12.97 13.77
CA ARG A 180 -6.54 -14.13 13.20
C ARG A 180 -7.83 -13.68 12.54
N TYR A 181 -8.46 -14.53 11.71
CA TYR A 181 -9.72 -14.25 11.01
C TYR A 181 -10.87 -13.75 11.91
N PHE A 182 -10.80 -14.04 13.22
CA PHE A 182 -11.75 -13.61 14.23
C PHE A 182 -11.03 -12.75 15.27
N ALA A 183 -11.68 -11.69 15.73
CA ALA A 183 -11.16 -10.83 16.77
C ALA A 183 -10.82 -11.63 18.02
N THR A 184 -9.67 -11.35 18.63
CA THR A 184 -9.18 -11.98 19.87
C THR A 184 -8.90 -13.49 19.78
N ASN A 185 -8.92 -14.10 18.58
CA ASN A 185 -8.59 -15.50 18.43
C ASN A 185 -7.07 -15.70 18.28
N ASP A 186 -6.48 -16.44 19.23
CA ASP A 186 -5.07 -16.86 19.17
C ASP A 186 -4.87 -18.31 18.64
N PRO A 187 -3.69 -18.64 18.09
CA PRO A 187 -2.62 -17.71 17.70
C PRO A 187 -2.95 -16.97 16.39
N SER A 188 -2.31 -15.82 16.18
CA SER A 188 -2.38 -15.09 14.91
C SER A 188 -1.81 -15.89 13.74
N ASP A 189 -2.14 -15.49 12.49
CA ASP A 189 -1.45 -16.01 11.30
C ASP A 189 -1.10 -14.95 10.26
N ASN A 190 -0.07 -15.23 9.45
CA ASN A 190 0.41 -14.27 8.44
C ASN A 190 -0.36 -14.29 7.12
N SER A 191 -1.28 -15.24 6.95
CA SER A 191 -2.20 -15.17 5.82
C SER A 191 -3.22 -14.05 6.04
N ASN A 192 -3.74 -13.93 7.26
CA ASN A 192 -4.74 -12.94 7.64
C ASN A 192 -4.13 -11.62 8.14
N THR A 193 -3.03 -11.66 8.88
CA THR A 193 -2.35 -10.44 9.37
C THR A 193 -2.01 -9.51 8.20
N GLY A 194 -1.52 -10.04 7.07
CA GLY A 194 -1.27 -9.22 5.88
C GLY A 194 -2.51 -8.52 5.30
N PHE A 195 -3.72 -9.07 5.46
CA PHE A 195 -4.96 -8.40 5.05
C PHE A 195 -5.46 -7.39 6.09
N ALA A 196 -5.20 -7.62 7.38
CA ALA A 196 -5.43 -6.61 8.41
C ALA A 196 -4.55 -5.37 8.15
N VAL A 197 -3.27 -5.60 7.89
CA VAL A 197 -2.31 -4.52 7.59
C VAL A 197 -2.64 -3.84 6.26
N LEU A 198 -3.17 -4.58 5.27
CA LEU A 198 -3.63 -3.98 4.01
C LEU A 198 -4.68 -2.90 4.27
N GLY A 199 -5.72 -3.22 5.05
CA GLY A 199 -6.75 -2.24 5.42
C GLY A 199 -6.19 -1.06 6.21
N LEU A 200 -5.34 -1.33 7.20
CA LEU A 200 -4.69 -0.29 8.02
C LEU A 200 -3.83 0.66 7.19
N SER A 201 -3.08 0.15 6.21
CA SER A 201 -2.24 0.97 5.32
C SER A 201 -3.08 1.84 4.39
N TYR A 202 -4.18 1.32 3.83
CA TYR A 202 -5.14 2.15 3.09
C TYR A 202 -5.79 3.23 3.95
N ALA A 203 -6.15 2.91 5.20
CA ALA A 203 -6.68 3.91 6.12
C ALA A 203 -5.64 4.99 6.48
N GLU A 204 -4.37 4.61 6.70
CA GLU A 204 -3.27 5.56 6.92
C GLU A 204 -3.12 6.52 5.74
N ASN A 205 -3.13 5.99 4.51
CA ASN A 205 -3.08 6.81 3.30
C ASN A 205 -4.30 7.73 3.15
N PHE A 206 -5.46 7.28 3.63
CA PHE A 206 -6.69 8.06 3.67
C PHE A 206 -6.74 9.09 4.81
N GLY A 207 -5.63 9.32 5.51
CA GLY A 207 -5.48 10.31 6.57
C GLY A 207 -5.98 9.86 7.94
N ILE A 208 -6.17 8.56 8.15
CA ILE A 208 -6.56 8.00 9.46
C ILE A 208 -5.30 7.67 10.26
N PRO A 209 -5.11 8.24 11.46
CA PRO A 209 -3.91 7.97 12.25
C PRO A 209 -3.86 6.53 12.75
N ILE A 210 -2.74 5.85 12.50
CA ILE A 210 -2.47 4.52 13.05
C ILE A 210 -1.66 4.65 14.35
N PRO A 211 -2.12 4.06 15.48
CA PRO A 211 -1.37 4.14 16.73
C PRO A 211 0.02 3.49 16.63
N LEU A 212 1.07 4.19 17.08
CA LEU A 212 2.44 3.65 17.08
C LEU A 212 2.53 2.33 17.86
N THR A 213 1.81 2.21 18.98
CA THR A 213 1.78 0.96 19.76
C THR A 213 1.25 -0.24 18.97
N LEU A 214 0.35 -0.03 18.00
CA LEU A 214 -0.12 -1.09 17.12
C LEU A 214 1.00 -1.55 16.19
N LYS A 215 1.76 -0.61 15.62
CA LYS A 215 2.92 -0.88 14.76
C LYS A 215 4.05 -1.56 15.54
N ASP A 216 4.34 -1.13 16.77
CA ASP A 216 5.34 -1.76 17.65
C ASP A 216 5.00 -3.22 17.96
N ASN A 217 3.73 -3.51 18.27
CA ASN A 217 3.26 -4.87 18.51
C ASN A 217 3.36 -5.73 17.24
N LEU A 218 2.97 -5.17 16.09
CA LEU A 218 3.08 -5.85 14.80
C LEU A 218 4.55 -6.13 14.46
N SER A 219 5.47 -5.21 14.72
CA SER A 219 6.91 -5.44 14.51
C SER A 219 7.43 -6.62 15.35
N SER A 220 6.91 -6.79 16.58
CA SER A 220 7.22 -7.96 17.41
C SER A 220 6.65 -9.26 16.85
N TYR A 221 5.46 -9.21 16.25
CA TYR A 221 4.86 -10.36 15.56
C TYR A 221 5.66 -10.76 14.32
N ILE A 222 6.09 -9.79 13.51
CA ILE A 222 6.94 -9.99 12.34
C ILE A 222 8.23 -10.72 12.72
N ASP A 223 8.92 -10.24 13.77
CA ASP A 223 10.14 -10.87 14.30
C ASP A 223 9.90 -12.32 14.74
N TYR A 224 8.74 -12.61 15.33
CA TYR A 224 8.38 -13.97 15.75
C TYR A 224 8.01 -14.90 14.58
N ILE A 225 7.20 -14.43 13.63
CA ILE A 225 6.60 -15.28 12.59
C ILE A 225 7.56 -15.54 11.44
N GLN A 226 8.54 -14.65 11.24
CA GLN A 226 9.62 -14.85 10.30
C GLN A 226 10.56 -15.94 10.79
N SER A 227 10.97 -16.81 9.87
CA SER A 227 11.87 -17.91 10.16
C SER A 227 13.32 -17.45 10.20
N ASP A 228 13.98 -17.58 11.35
CA ASP A 228 15.44 -17.36 11.50
C ASP A 228 16.30 -18.24 10.58
N THR A 229 15.73 -19.32 10.03
CA THR A 229 16.47 -20.29 9.20
C THR A 229 16.36 -19.99 7.72
N THR A 230 15.19 -19.56 7.25
CA THR A 230 14.90 -19.40 5.82
C THR A 230 14.59 -17.96 5.44
N GLY A 231 14.31 -17.06 6.40
CA GLY A 231 13.83 -15.70 6.15
C GLY A 231 12.35 -15.61 5.75
N ALA A 232 11.69 -16.75 5.53
CA ALA A 232 10.29 -16.81 5.09
C ALA A 232 9.30 -16.56 6.22
N SER A 233 8.06 -16.26 5.85
CA SER A 233 6.94 -16.27 6.79
C SER A 233 6.38 -17.66 7.03
N GLY A 234 6.24 -18.04 8.29
CA GLY A 234 5.38 -19.16 8.68
C GLY A 234 3.88 -18.83 8.57
N TYR A 235 3.03 -19.82 8.85
CA TYR A 235 1.57 -19.63 8.96
C TYR A 235 1.19 -19.11 10.35
N THR A 236 1.27 -19.95 11.39
CA THR A 236 1.02 -19.58 12.81
C THR A 236 2.27 -19.67 13.69
N ALA A 237 3.36 -20.15 13.12
CA ALA A 237 4.63 -20.34 13.79
C ALA A 237 5.76 -20.30 12.75
N PRO A 238 6.97 -19.85 13.12
CA PRO A 238 8.12 -19.85 12.21
C PRO A 238 8.44 -21.27 11.75
N GLY A 239 8.92 -21.45 10.51
CA GLY A 239 9.20 -22.78 9.95
C GLY A 239 7.96 -23.56 9.49
N ASN A 240 6.74 -23.07 9.74
CA ASN A 240 5.51 -23.79 9.43
C ASN A 240 4.86 -23.30 8.14
N TRP A 241 4.82 -24.17 7.13
CA TRP A 241 4.15 -23.91 5.84
C TRP A 241 4.60 -22.59 5.21
N GLU A 242 5.91 -22.45 4.99
CA GLU A 242 6.52 -21.27 4.40
C GLU A 242 6.23 -21.17 2.90
N ASN A 243 5.88 -19.97 2.42
CA ASN A 243 5.65 -19.70 1.00
C ASN A 243 5.79 -18.22 0.64
N VAL A 244 5.92 -17.93 -0.66
CA VAL A 244 6.13 -16.57 -1.17
C VAL A 244 4.91 -15.67 -0.95
N MET A 245 3.69 -16.23 -0.89
CA MET A 245 2.49 -15.44 -0.58
C MET A 245 2.59 -14.76 0.79
N LYS A 246 2.86 -15.54 1.85
CA LYS A 246 2.99 -14.98 3.20
C LYS A 246 4.27 -14.17 3.38
N THR A 247 5.32 -14.50 2.64
CA THR A 247 6.59 -13.74 2.67
C THR A 247 6.45 -12.40 1.94
N GLY A 248 5.60 -12.31 0.90
CA GLY A 248 5.20 -11.03 0.31
C GLY A 248 4.41 -10.16 1.29
N ASN A 249 3.51 -10.76 2.08
CA ASN A 249 2.87 -10.05 3.20
C ASN A 249 3.90 -9.55 4.22
N LEU A 250 4.97 -10.30 4.52
CA LEU A 250 6.03 -9.81 5.40
C LEU A 250 6.71 -8.55 4.87
N LEU A 251 7.07 -8.49 3.57
CA LEU A 251 7.67 -7.27 3.00
C LEU A 251 6.75 -6.06 3.19
N PHE A 252 5.45 -6.28 2.94
CA PHE A 252 4.42 -5.27 3.12
C PHE A 252 4.29 -4.81 4.58
N GLU A 253 4.24 -5.76 5.51
CA GLU A 253 4.13 -5.51 6.95
C GLU A 253 5.37 -4.81 7.51
N MET A 254 6.57 -5.22 7.09
CA MET A 254 7.86 -4.61 7.45
C MET A 254 7.91 -3.14 7.05
N THR A 255 7.50 -2.84 5.82
CA THR A 255 7.44 -1.45 5.34
C THR A 255 6.42 -0.64 6.12
N PHE A 256 5.23 -1.21 6.39
CA PHE A 256 4.19 -0.53 7.16
C PHE A 256 4.63 -0.15 8.59
N VAL A 257 5.46 -0.97 9.23
CA VAL A 257 6.04 -0.67 10.55
C VAL A 257 7.30 0.20 10.49
N GLY A 258 7.74 0.60 9.30
CA GLY A 258 8.85 1.54 9.09
C GLY A 258 10.22 0.89 9.01
N ASP A 259 10.33 -0.39 8.63
CA ASP A 259 11.64 -0.99 8.38
C ASP A 259 12.33 -0.37 7.16
N ALA A 260 13.64 -0.16 7.28
CA ALA A 260 14.48 0.14 6.12
C ALA A 260 14.45 -1.02 5.11
N SER A 261 14.50 -0.67 3.82
CA SER A 261 14.51 -1.62 2.70
C SER A 261 15.72 -2.56 2.70
N ASP A 262 16.81 -2.18 3.39
CA ASP A 262 18.02 -2.98 3.58
C ASP A 262 18.15 -3.61 4.97
N SER A 263 17.10 -3.55 5.79
CA SER A 263 17.11 -4.18 7.11
C SER A 263 17.36 -5.69 7.01
N THR A 264 18.01 -6.28 8.02
CA THR A 264 18.36 -7.71 8.00
C THR A 264 17.16 -8.62 7.79
N ARG A 265 16.00 -8.28 8.37
CA ARG A 265 14.77 -9.05 8.22
C ARG A 265 14.11 -8.87 6.85
N MET A 266 14.18 -7.66 6.26
CA MET A 266 13.72 -7.40 4.89
C MET A 266 14.54 -8.21 3.88
N LEU A 267 15.88 -8.13 3.96
CA LEU A 267 16.77 -8.86 3.07
C LEU A 267 16.60 -10.38 3.17
N ALA A 268 16.38 -10.92 4.38
CA ALA A 268 16.13 -12.35 4.55
C ALA A 268 14.81 -12.81 3.90
N ALA A 269 13.76 -11.98 3.93
CA ALA A 269 12.51 -12.28 3.24
C ALA A 269 12.67 -12.21 1.71
N ILE A 270 13.43 -11.24 1.20
CA ILE A 270 13.77 -11.12 -0.22
C ILE A 270 14.58 -12.33 -0.69
N ASP A 271 15.61 -12.75 0.06
CA ASP A 271 16.43 -13.94 -0.23
C ASP A 271 15.56 -15.20 -0.41
N TYR A 272 14.54 -15.38 0.44
CA TYR A 272 13.59 -16.48 0.29
C TYR A 272 12.75 -16.37 -0.98
N ILE A 273 12.24 -15.18 -1.29
CA ILE A 273 11.45 -14.94 -2.50
C ILE A 273 12.30 -15.21 -3.76
N GLU A 274 13.55 -14.76 -3.77
CA GLU A 274 14.53 -15.00 -4.84
C GLU A 274 14.84 -16.50 -5.03
N GLU A 275 15.00 -17.26 -3.94
CA GLU A 275 15.23 -18.71 -3.98
C GLU A 275 14.04 -19.46 -4.63
N TYR A 276 12.82 -19.02 -4.34
CA TYR A 276 11.59 -19.69 -4.77
C TYR A 276 10.91 -19.06 -5.99
N TRP A 277 11.50 -18.02 -6.60
CA TRP A 277 10.92 -17.26 -7.70
C TRP A 277 10.58 -18.13 -8.92
N ASP A 278 11.57 -18.90 -9.40
CA ASP A 278 11.43 -19.79 -10.56
C ASP A 278 10.88 -21.18 -10.20
N HIS A 279 10.45 -21.40 -8.95
CA HIS A 279 9.97 -22.70 -8.51
C HIS A 279 8.67 -23.03 -9.25
N GLN A 280 8.63 -24.16 -9.97
CA GLN A 280 7.46 -24.63 -10.71
C GLN A 280 6.38 -25.16 -9.77
N SER A 281 5.84 -24.26 -8.94
CA SER A 281 4.76 -24.53 -8.01
C SER A 281 3.89 -23.31 -7.80
N GLN A 282 2.64 -23.54 -7.42
CA GLN A 282 1.76 -22.51 -6.86
C GLN A 282 1.91 -22.38 -5.33
N ASP A 283 2.67 -23.31 -4.71
CA ASP A 283 3.04 -23.33 -3.27
C ASP A 283 4.28 -24.25 -3.10
N PRO A 284 5.44 -23.78 -2.64
CA PRO A 284 5.69 -22.48 -1.99
C PRO A 284 5.91 -21.29 -2.93
N GLY A 285 6.02 -21.50 -4.24
CA GLY A 285 6.22 -20.44 -5.25
C GLY A 285 4.90 -19.85 -5.76
N TRP A 286 4.93 -19.16 -6.89
CA TRP A 286 3.75 -18.51 -7.50
C TRP A 286 3.47 -18.97 -8.94
N TYR A 287 4.47 -19.55 -9.62
CA TYR A 287 4.47 -19.78 -11.07
C TYR A 287 3.47 -20.83 -11.57
N GLY A 288 3.15 -21.81 -10.72
CA GLY A 288 2.46 -23.05 -11.12
C GLY A 288 3.40 -24.04 -11.83
N ASP A 289 2.85 -25.11 -12.38
CA ASP A 289 3.60 -26.10 -13.17
C ASP A 289 2.83 -26.45 -14.46
N PRO A 290 3.23 -25.88 -15.61
CA PRO A 290 2.62 -26.18 -16.89
C PRO A 290 2.68 -27.67 -17.27
N LEU A 291 3.70 -28.41 -16.84
CA LEU A 291 3.87 -29.83 -17.14
C LEU A 291 2.86 -30.69 -16.37
N LEU A 292 2.40 -30.21 -15.22
CA LEU A 292 1.38 -30.84 -14.39
C LEU A 292 -0.01 -30.22 -14.60
N ASN A 293 -0.17 -29.31 -15.56
CA ASN A 293 -1.39 -28.52 -15.76
C ASN A 293 -1.82 -27.79 -14.46
N MET A 294 -0.83 -27.40 -13.66
CA MET A 294 -1.03 -26.60 -12.46
C MET A 294 -0.91 -25.13 -12.84
N LYS A 295 -2.00 -24.40 -12.60
CA LYS A 295 -2.11 -22.97 -12.90
C LYS A 295 -1.28 -22.14 -11.90
N PRO A 296 -0.95 -20.88 -12.23
CA PRO A 296 -0.29 -19.96 -11.30
C PRO A 296 -1.17 -19.64 -10.08
N SER A 297 -0.57 -19.02 -9.05
CA SER A 297 -1.28 -18.45 -7.91
C SER A 297 -1.38 -16.93 -8.04
N TYR A 298 -2.54 -16.43 -8.47
CA TYR A 298 -2.79 -14.98 -8.57
C TYR A 298 -2.84 -14.30 -7.19
N LEU A 299 -3.27 -15.02 -6.15
CA LEU A 299 -3.15 -14.55 -4.77
C LEU A 299 -1.68 -14.30 -4.37
N SER A 300 -0.78 -15.23 -4.72
CA SER A 300 0.64 -15.06 -4.40
C SER A 300 1.24 -13.88 -5.16
N MET A 301 0.87 -13.72 -6.43
CA MET A 301 1.30 -12.56 -7.24
C MET A 301 0.81 -11.25 -6.62
N TYR A 302 -0.45 -11.17 -6.20
CA TYR A 302 -0.99 -9.97 -5.55
C TYR A 302 -0.29 -9.65 -4.22
N CYS A 303 -0.06 -10.65 -3.37
CA CYS A 303 0.68 -10.46 -2.12
C CYS A 303 2.14 -10.04 -2.34
N LEU A 304 2.82 -10.62 -3.35
CA LEU A 304 4.18 -10.23 -3.73
C LEU A 304 4.23 -8.81 -4.27
N MET A 305 3.34 -8.48 -5.22
CA MET A 305 3.24 -7.15 -5.82
C MET A 305 3.09 -6.10 -4.73
N LYS A 306 2.11 -6.22 -3.82
CA LYS A 306 1.94 -5.24 -2.74
C LYS A 306 3.19 -5.06 -1.89
N GLY A 307 3.88 -6.16 -1.57
CA GLY A 307 5.11 -6.14 -0.80
C GLY A 307 6.24 -5.41 -1.52
N PHE A 308 6.41 -5.65 -2.82
CA PHE A 308 7.42 -4.98 -3.64
C PHE A 308 7.09 -3.51 -3.89
N GLU A 309 5.84 -3.18 -4.23
CA GLU A 309 5.39 -1.80 -4.48
C GLU A 309 5.68 -0.91 -3.27
N ILE A 310 5.19 -1.31 -2.10
CA ILE A 310 5.31 -0.46 -0.92
C ILE A 310 6.77 -0.33 -0.47
N ALA A 311 7.56 -1.39 -0.64
CA ALA A 311 8.98 -1.40 -0.29
C ALA A 311 9.88 -0.70 -1.32
N GLY A 312 9.33 -0.22 -2.45
CA GLY A 312 10.12 0.40 -3.52
C GLY A 312 11.10 -0.57 -4.19
N ILE A 313 10.75 -1.84 -4.29
CA ILE A 313 11.60 -2.88 -4.90
C ILE A 313 11.19 -3.02 -6.36
N ASP A 314 12.02 -2.59 -7.30
CA ASP A 314 11.76 -2.73 -8.75
C ASP A 314 12.34 -4.03 -9.34
N THR A 315 13.42 -4.53 -8.75
CA THR A 315 14.13 -5.72 -9.26
C THR A 315 14.55 -6.65 -8.14
N ILE A 316 14.63 -7.95 -8.44
CA ILE A 316 15.16 -8.98 -7.55
C ILE A 316 16.26 -9.79 -8.25
N THR A 317 17.09 -10.50 -7.50
CA THR A 317 18.20 -11.31 -8.02
C THR A 317 17.90 -12.80 -8.00
N VAL A 318 17.62 -13.39 -9.16
CA VAL A 318 17.28 -14.83 -9.28
C VAL A 318 18.45 -15.64 -9.83
N VAL A 319 18.74 -16.79 -9.23
CA VAL A 319 19.84 -17.68 -9.68
C VAL A 319 19.38 -18.60 -10.82
N ARG A 320 19.80 -18.29 -12.06
CA ARG A 320 19.50 -19.09 -13.25
C ARG A 320 20.75 -19.69 -13.85
N GLY A 321 20.78 -21.03 -13.99
CA GLY A 321 21.94 -21.74 -14.52
C GLY A 321 23.22 -21.55 -13.68
N GLY A 322 23.09 -21.25 -12.38
CA GLY A 322 24.19 -20.99 -11.46
C GLY A 322 24.74 -19.57 -11.48
N ASN A 323 24.11 -18.63 -12.20
CA ASN A 323 24.48 -17.21 -12.20
C ASN A 323 23.35 -16.38 -11.59
N PRO A 324 23.65 -15.38 -10.75
CA PRO A 324 22.66 -14.39 -10.34
C PRO A 324 22.26 -13.53 -11.55
N ILE A 325 20.96 -13.35 -11.72
CA ILE A 325 20.36 -12.53 -12.78
C ILE A 325 19.39 -11.57 -12.12
N GLU A 326 19.61 -10.28 -12.34
CA GLU A 326 18.64 -9.25 -11.97
C GLU A 326 17.42 -9.37 -12.90
N VAL A 327 16.24 -9.46 -12.31
CA VAL A 327 14.97 -9.55 -13.02
C VAL A 327 14.05 -8.43 -12.55
N ASP A 328 13.37 -7.80 -13.51
CA ASP A 328 12.20 -6.99 -13.23
C ASP A 328 11.07 -7.95 -12.86
N TRP A 329 10.64 -7.90 -11.60
CA TRP A 329 9.65 -8.85 -11.09
C TRP A 329 8.27 -8.60 -11.72
N PHE A 330 7.95 -7.35 -12.05
CA PHE A 330 6.65 -6.98 -12.62
C PHE A 330 6.55 -7.43 -14.06
N ASP A 331 7.63 -7.30 -14.84
CA ASP A 331 7.71 -7.86 -16.20
C ASP A 331 7.41 -9.36 -16.19
N GLU A 332 7.99 -10.14 -15.27
CA GLU A 332 7.78 -11.59 -15.22
C GLU A 332 6.36 -11.97 -14.73
N VAL A 333 5.85 -11.28 -13.71
CA VAL A 333 4.50 -11.53 -13.17
C VAL A 333 3.42 -11.12 -14.17
N SER A 334 3.50 -9.92 -14.75
CA SER A 334 2.53 -9.42 -15.74
C SER A 334 2.51 -10.28 -17.00
N THR A 335 3.69 -10.68 -17.51
CA THR A 335 3.80 -11.62 -18.63
C THR A 335 3.11 -12.93 -18.31
N ARG A 336 3.32 -13.47 -17.11
CA ARG A 336 2.69 -14.72 -16.70
C ARG A 336 1.16 -14.58 -16.64
N ILE A 337 0.64 -13.46 -16.13
CA ILE A 337 -0.79 -13.20 -16.08
C ILE A 337 -1.37 -13.12 -17.50
N VAL A 338 -0.78 -12.32 -18.39
CA VAL A 338 -1.22 -12.17 -19.80
C VAL A 338 -1.19 -13.53 -20.51
N ASP A 339 -0.13 -14.31 -20.37
CA ASP A 339 0.04 -15.62 -21.01
C ASP A 339 -0.94 -16.70 -20.49
N THR A 340 -1.57 -16.48 -19.34
CA THR A 340 -2.45 -17.45 -18.69
C THR A 340 -3.91 -17.02 -18.61
N GLN A 341 -4.26 -15.87 -19.19
CA GLN A 341 -5.64 -15.43 -19.38
C GLN A 341 -6.41 -16.44 -20.24
N GLU A 342 -7.61 -16.81 -19.81
CA GLU A 342 -8.50 -17.67 -20.57
C GLU A 342 -9.13 -16.92 -21.75
N ASP A 343 -9.63 -17.64 -22.76
CA ASP A 343 -10.23 -17.05 -23.97
C ASP A 343 -11.43 -16.12 -23.67
N ASP A 344 -12.10 -16.31 -22.53
CA ASP A 344 -13.23 -15.50 -22.08
C ASP A 344 -12.82 -14.25 -21.29
N GLY A 345 -11.52 -14.02 -21.09
CA GLY A 345 -10.97 -12.88 -20.36
C GLY A 345 -10.68 -13.14 -18.89
N SER A 346 -11.13 -14.27 -18.34
CA SER A 346 -10.95 -14.60 -16.92
C SER A 346 -9.62 -15.27 -16.60
N TRP A 347 -9.35 -15.42 -15.31
CA TRP A 347 -8.29 -16.27 -14.78
C TRP A 347 -8.85 -17.24 -13.75
N LEU A 348 -8.33 -18.47 -13.76
CA LEU A 348 -8.58 -19.48 -12.73
C LEU A 348 -7.27 -20.17 -12.38
N GLY A 349 -6.90 -20.15 -11.10
CA GLY A 349 -5.66 -20.72 -10.61
C GLY A 349 -5.63 -20.90 -9.10
N GLY A 350 -4.48 -21.29 -8.55
CA GLY A 350 -4.32 -21.43 -7.10
C GLY A 350 -5.22 -22.50 -6.45
N ASN A 351 -5.17 -22.53 -5.11
CA ASN A 351 -5.99 -23.42 -4.27
C ASN A 351 -6.97 -22.65 -3.33
N TRP A 352 -6.88 -21.32 -3.29
CA TRP A 352 -7.49 -20.51 -2.22
C TRP A 352 -8.43 -19.42 -2.74
N GLY A 353 -8.63 -19.36 -4.05
CA GLY A 353 -9.57 -18.47 -4.71
C GLY A 353 -10.70 -19.22 -5.39
N ASN A 354 -11.45 -18.46 -6.18
CA ASN A 354 -12.38 -18.94 -7.20
C ASN A 354 -12.14 -18.09 -8.46
N GLN A 355 -12.77 -18.44 -9.58
CA GLN A 355 -12.53 -17.74 -10.85
C GLN A 355 -12.75 -16.23 -10.78
N GLU A 356 -13.71 -15.76 -9.98
CA GLU A 356 -13.94 -14.33 -9.80
C GLU A 356 -12.81 -13.68 -8.99
N LEU A 357 -12.45 -14.24 -7.84
CA LEU A 357 -11.34 -13.73 -7.03
C LEU A 357 -9.98 -13.80 -7.74
N ASP A 358 -9.70 -14.88 -8.46
CA ASP A 358 -8.47 -15.05 -9.24
C ASP A 358 -8.39 -14.01 -10.36
N THR A 359 -9.50 -13.76 -11.04
CA THR A 359 -9.60 -12.70 -12.05
C THR A 359 -9.35 -11.34 -11.43
N VAL A 360 -9.94 -11.06 -10.26
CA VAL A 360 -9.74 -9.78 -9.58
C VAL A 360 -8.29 -9.63 -9.11
N TRP A 361 -7.67 -10.64 -8.48
CA TRP A 361 -6.26 -10.56 -8.08
C TRP A 361 -5.32 -10.39 -9.27
N ALA A 362 -5.60 -11.03 -10.41
CA ALA A 362 -4.87 -10.81 -11.65
C ALA A 362 -4.98 -9.35 -12.12
N LEU A 363 -6.19 -8.80 -12.16
CA LEU A 363 -6.44 -7.40 -12.53
C LEU A 363 -5.75 -6.43 -11.58
N LEU A 364 -5.90 -6.61 -10.26
CA LEU A 364 -5.26 -5.77 -9.26
C LEU A 364 -3.74 -5.81 -9.38
N THR A 365 -3.18 -6.97 -9.72
CA THR A 365 -1.73 -7.12 -9.94
C THR A 365 -1.28 -6.40 -11.20
N LEU A 366 -1.99 -6.53 -12.33
CA LEU A 366 -1.62 -5.85 -13.58
C LEU A 366 -1.62 -4.32 -13.46
N GLU A 367 -2.48 -3.80 -12.59
CA GLU A 367 -2.61 -2.36 -12.30
C GLU A 367 -1.69 -1.89 -11.18
N ARG A 368 -0.91 -2.80 -10.57
CA ARG A 368 -0.04 -2.51 -9.43
C ARG A 368 -0.80 -1.85 -8.26
N ILE A 369 -2.07 -2.25 -8.04
CA ILE A 369 -2.91 -1.67 -6.98
C ILE A 369 -2.43 -2.10 -5.61
N ALA A 370 -1.73 -1.18 -4.95
CA ALA A 370 -1.33 -1.23 -3.55
C ALA A 370 -1.60 0.14 -2.91
N PRO A 371 -1.70 0.24 -1.56
CA PRO A 371 -1.66 1.55 -0.92
C PRO A 371 -0.37 2.26 -1.34
N PRO A 372 -0.40 3.57 -1.64
CA PRO A 372 0.82 4.33 -1.85
C PRO A 372 1.72 4.17 -0.62
N PRO A 373 3.06 4.08 -0.78
CA PRO A 373 3.96 4.03 0.36
C PRO A 373 3.67 5.20 1.30
N SER A 374 3.44 4.91 2.58
CA SER A 374 3.16 5.92 3.59
C SER A 374 4.31 6.92 3.63
N ASP A 375 4.00 8.22 3.59
CA ASP A 375 5.00 9.27 3.73
C ASP A 375 5.82 9.02 5.00
N ILE A 376 7.15 9.03 4.88
CA ILE A 376 8.06 8.88 6.01
C ILE A 376 7.88 10.08 6.94
N PRO A 377 7.44 9.88 8.20
CA PRO A 377 7.29 10.98 9.13
C PRO A 377 8.68 11.49 9.52
N VAL A 378 8.93 12.78 9.29
CA VAL A 378 10.18 13.44 9.64
C VAL A 378 9.93 14.55 10.66
N PRO A 379 10.75 14.65 11.73
CA PRO A 379 10.67 15.77 12.65
C PRO A 379 11.10 17.05 11.93
N ILE A 380 10.34 18.12 12.08
CA ILE A 380 10.70 19.43 11.55
C ILE A 380 10.62 20.50 12.64
N ASP A 381 11.41 21.56 12.48
CA ASP A 381 11.35 22.76 13.32
C ASP A 381 11.31 24.01 12.42
N ILE A 382 10.22 24.76 12.51
CA ILE A 382 10.06 26.07 11.89
C ILE A 382 10.64 27.12 12.83
N LYS A 383 11.81 27.63 12.45
CA LYS A 383 12.67 28.51 13.26
C LYS A 383 13.39 27.74 14.37
N PRO A 384 14.35 26.88 13.99
CA PRO A 384 15.25 26.20 14.91
C PRO A 384 15.68 27.07 16.09
N THR A 385 15.55 26.54 17.31
CA THR A 385 15.84 27.19 18.61
C THR A 385 14.85 28.28 19.06
N SER A 386 13.68 28.40 18.40
CA SER A 386 12.62 29.33 18.76
C SER A 386 11.38 28.57 19.24
N CYS A 387 10.78 29.06 20.32
CA CYS A 387 9.40 28.73 20.66
C CYS A 387 8.83 29.87 21.53
N PRO A 388 7.66 30.46 21.21
CA PRO A 388 6.83 30.17 20.03
C PRO A 388 7.52 30.54 18.72
N ASN A 389 6.94 30.11 17.59
CA ASN A 389 7.45 30.35 16.22
C ASN A 389 6.70 31.49 15.52
N PRO A 390 7.08 32.78 15.72
CA PRO A 390 6.24 33.89 15.31
C PRO A 390 6.28 34.18 13.80
N LEU A 391 5.19 34.05 13.07
CA LEU A 391 5.08 34.49 11.68
C LEU A 391 4.45 35.90 11.61
N ASN A 392 5.23 36.90 11.18
CA ASN A 392 4.72 38.26 10.99
C ASN A 392 4.21 38.42 9.56
N VAL A 393 2.91 38.63 9.39
CA VAL A 393 2.27 38.72 8.06
C VAL A 393 2.77 39.89 7.20
N LYS A 394 3.32 40.94 7.83
CA LYS A 394 3.95 42.08 7.14
C LYS A 394 5.48 41.96 7.08
N GLY A 395 6.03 40.91 7.68
CA GLY A 395 7.46 40.65 7.75
C GLY A 395 8.01 40.29 6.38
N LYS A 396 9.04 41.00 5.94
CA LYS A 396 9.80 40.67 4.73
C LYS A 396 11.05 39.88 5.11
N GLY A 397 11.53 39.04 4.21
CA GLY A 397 12.75 38.26 4.39
C GLY A 397 12.46 36.77 4.30
N VAL A 398 13.30 35.98 4.97
CA VAL A 398 13.21 34.53 4.93
C VAL A 398 12.69 33.96 6.24
N MET A 399 11.87 32.92 6.15
CA MET A 399 11.50 32.07 7.27
C MET A 399 12.42 30.83 7.26
N PRO A 400 13.24 30.61 8.29
CA PRO A 400 14.01 29.38 8.40
C PRO A 400 13.11 28.24 8.87
N ALA A 401 13.38 27.04 8.36
CA ALA A 401 12.89 25.77 8.89
C ALA A 401 14.03 24.73 8.78
N ALA A 402 13.89 23.58 9.42
CA ALA A 402 14.79 22.45 9.25
C ALA A 402 14.00 21.14 9.32
N ILE A 403 14.40 20.16 8.51
CA ILE A 403 14.05 18.75 8.69
C ILE A 403 15.18 18.14 9.50
N LEU A 404 14.86 17.56 10.65
CA LEU A 404 15.84 17.21 11.65
C LEU A 404 16.30 15.76 11.47
N GLY A 405 17.60 15.54 11.53
CA GLY A 405 18.16 14.19 11.50
C GLY A 405 17.90 13.45 12.80
N THR A 406 17.89 12.12 12.74
CA THR A 406 17.79 11.28 13.95
C THR A 406 18.79 10.12 13.85
N GLU A 407 18.82 9.25 14.86
CA GLU A 407 19.58 8.00 14.80
C GLU A 407 19.10 7.09 13.65
N ASP A 408 17.81 7.21 13.30
CA ASP A 408 17.12 6.33 12.36
C ASP A 408 16.85 7.00 11.00
N PHE A 409 17.21 8.27 10.82
CA PHE A 409 16.92 9.01 9.59
C PHE A 409 18.06 9.95 9.16
N ASP A 410 18.65 9.67 7.99
CA ASP A 410 19.68 10.49 7.36
C ASP A 410 19.06 11.49 6.38
N VAL A 411 19.04 12.77 6.78
CA VAL A 411 18.49 13.86 5.95
C VAL A 411 19.21 14.06 4.62
N SER A 412 20.39 13.47 4.41
CA SER A 412 21.10 13.54 3.12
C SER A 412 20.43 12.71 2.02
N GLU A 413 19.52 11.81 2.39
CA GLU A 413 18.71 11.01 1.48
C GLU A 413 17.54 11.79 0.88
N ILE A 414 17.18 12.95 1.43
CA ILE A 414 16.10 13.81 0.92
C ILE A 414 16.55 14.53 -0.35
N ASP A 415 15.72 14.55 -1.40
CA ASP A 415 15.88 15.49 -2.51
C ASP A 415 15.39 16.89 -2.10
N PRO A 416 16.26 17.88 -1.86
CA PRO A 416 15.83 19.18 -1.38
C PRO A 416 15.02 19.97 -2.41
N ALA A 417 15.06 19.58 -3.70
CA ALA A 417 14.27 20.22 -4.75
C ALA A 417 12.78 19.79 -4.73
N SER A 418 12.49 18.62 -4.16
CA SER A 418 11.13 18.11 -3.96
C SER A 418 10.40 18.83 -2.82
N VAL A 419 11.13 19.40 -1.86
CA VAL A 419 10.56 19.91 -0.60
C VAL A 419 9.57 21.06 -0.82
N ARG A 420 8.41 21.00 -0.15
CA ARG A 420 7.37 22.04 -0.11
C ARG A 420 6.92 22.31 1.32
N LEU A 421 6.47 23.54 1.58
CA LEU A 421 5.77 23.90 2.80
C LEU A 421 4.35 24.35 2.44
N ILE A 422 3.34 23.77 3.08
CA ILE A 422 1.91 24.00 2.83
C ILE A 422 1.13 24.21 4.14
N ASN A 423 -0.05 24.82 4.03
CA ASN A 423 -1.09 24.70 5.03
C ASN A 423 -2.09 23.63 4.55
N ALA A 424 -1.92 22.40 5.04
CA ALA A 424 -2.73 21.25 4.63
C ALA A 424 -4.20 21.33 5.09
N ALA A 425 -4.54 22.26 5.98
CA ALA A 425 -5.92 22.43 6.47
C ALA A 425 -6.80 23.26 5.53
N LEU A 426 -6.27 23.74 4.40
CA LEU A 426 -7.03 24.47 3.38
C LEU A 426 -7.59 23.52 2.33
N ASP A 427 -8.76 23.82 1.79
CA ASP A 427 -9.39 23.04 0.70
C ASP A 427 -8.48 22.94 -0.55
N GLU A 428 -7.68 23.99 -0.81
CA GLU A 428 -6.76 24.09 -1.95
C GLU A 428 -5.39 24.61 -1.46
N PRO A 429 -4.51 23.74 -0.94
CA PRO A 429 -3.21 24.14 -0.40
C PRO A 429 -2.30 24.75 -1.47
N VAL A 430 -1.64 25.86 -1.15
CA VAL A 430 -0.63 26.47 -2.02
C VAL A 430 0.75 26.02 -1.58
N GLU A 431 1.49 25.36 -2.47
CA GLU A 431 2.85 24.91 -2.22
C GLU A 431 3.87 26.05 -2.30
N VAL A 432 4.77 26.10 -1.30
CA VAL A 432 5.91 27.03 -1.31
C VAL A 432 7.22 26.25 -1.26
N ALA A 433 8.07 26.44 -2.26
CA ALA A 433 9.39 25.82 -2.33
C ALA A 433 10.44 26.62 -1.52
N PRO A 434 11.48 25.95 -0.98
CA PRO A 434 12.58 26.65 -0.31
C PRO A 434 13.41 27.46 -1.33
N LEU A 435 13.82 28.66 -0.95
CA LEU A 435 14.74 29.50 -1.75
C LEU A 435 16.16 28.95 -1.77
N ARG A 436 16.55 28.27 -0.70
CA ARG A 436 17.89 27.71 -0.46
C ARG A 436 17.83 26.69 0.67
N TRP A 437 18.81 25.81 0.68
CA TRP A 437 18.98 24.78 1.68
C TRP A 437 20.47 24.57 2.00
N ALA A 438 20.76 23.96 3.15
CA ALA A 438 22.10 23.55 3.58
C ALA A 438 22.00 22.47 4.67
N TYR A 439 23.02 21.62 4.79
CA TYR A 439 23.14 20.67 5.89
C TYR A 439 23.88 21.31 7.07
N GLU A 440 23.22 21.38 8.22
CA GLU A 440 23.76 21.95 9.47
C GLU A 440 22.95 21.43 10.65
N ASP A 441 23.60 20.89 11.67
CA ASP A 441 22.99 20.52 12.97
C ASP A 441 22.56 21.81 13.70
N VAL A 442 21.24 22.04 13.81
CA VAL A 442 20.64 23.30 14.30
C VAL A 442 19.60 23.12 15.40
N ALA A 443 18.91 21.97 15.48
CA ALA A 443 17.86 21.74 16.47
C ALA A 443 17.68 20.24 16.76
N ALA A 444 16.93 19.95 17.83
CA ALA A 444 16.56 18.60 18.22
C ALA A 444 15.05 18.38 18.00
N PRO A 445 14.58 17.14 17.69
CA PRO A 445 13.16 16.83 17.54
C PRO A 445 12.30 17.11 18.77
N TYR A 446 11.23 17.89 18.63
CA TYR A 446 10.28 18.15 19.72
C TYR A 446 9.59 16.84 20.16
N PRO A 447 9.75 16.39 21.43
CA PRO A 447 9.20 15.12 21.89
C PRO A 447 7.72 15.21 22.29
N GLY A 448 7.13 16.40 22.27
CA GLY A 448 5.71 16.61 22.54
C GLY A 448 4.88 16.52 21.27
N GLY A 449 3.60 16.20 21.42
CA GLY A 449 2.62 16.36 20.35
C GLY A 449 1.99 17.75 20.34
N PHE A 450 1.09 17.97 19.39
CA PHE A 450 0.24 19.16 19.36
C PHE A 450 -0.93 19.02 20.33
N SER A 451 -1.19 20.08 21.09
CA SER A 451 -2.33 20.17 21.99
C SER A 451 -3.64 20.36 21.22
N ASP A 452 -4.76 19.93 21.80
CA ASP A 452 -6.10 20.29 21.32
C ASP A 452 -6.87 21.04 22.44
N PRO A 453 -7.11 22.36 22.31
CA PRO A 453 -6.71 23.22 21.19
C PRO A 453 -5.20 23.48 21.13
N LEU A 454 -4.68 23.82 19.94
CA LEU A 454 -3.26 24.14 19.71
C LEU A 454 -2.75 25.21 20.66
N ASP A 455 -1.61 24.95 21.31
CA ASP A 455 -0.85 25.95 22.06
C ASP A 455 0.32 26.43 21.21
N ARG A 456 0.58 27.74 21.23
CA ARG A 456 1.75 28.32 20.53
C ARG A 456 3.09 27.82 21.08
N GLU A 457 3.07 27.18 22.25
CA GLU A 457 4.21 26.56 22.90
C GLU A 457 4.30 25.05 22.62
N ASP A 458 3.50 24.48 21.70
CA ASP A 458 3.66 23.11 21.18
C ASP A 458 4.85 23.02 20.20
N CYS A 459 5.98 23.58 20.62
CA CYS A 459 7.29 23.60 19.99
C CYS A 459 8.34 23.66 21.13
N TRP A 460 9.63 23.70 20.81
CA TRP A 460 10.63 23.92 21.85
C TRP A 460 11.88 24.63 21.37
N THR A 461 12.82 24.88 22.29
CA THR A 461 14.02 25.68 22.06
C THR A 461 15.31 24.87 22.08
N GLU A 462 15.22 23.54 22.06
CA GLU A 462 16.42 22.70 22.06
C GLU A 462 17.22 22.92 20.76
N GLY A 463 18.54 23.01 20.93
CA GLY A 463 19.47 23.29 19.85
C GLY A 463 20.11 22.03 19.28
N PRO A 464 21.30 22.18 18.67
CA PRO A 464 22.01 21.07 18.04
C PRO A 464 22.17 19.86 18.96
N ASP A 465 21.83 18.67 18.48
CA ASP A 465 21.85 17.41 19.24
C ASP A 465 22.88 16.39 18.74
N GLY A 466 23.60 16.72 17.67
CA GLY A 466 24.62 15.89 17.07
C GLY A 466 24.16 15.12 15.83
N PHE A 467 22.89 15.22 15.44
CA PHE A 467 22.41 14.72 14.15
C PHE A 467 22.43 15.84 13.11
N MET A 468 22.63 15.47 11.84
CA MET A 468 22.67 16.45 10.75
C MET A 468 21.25 16.85 10.36
N ASP A 469 20.97 18.14 10.21
CA ASP A 469 19.66 18.61 9.75
C ASP A 469 19.72 19.15 8.32
N LEU A 470 18.63 19.01 7.57
CA LEU A 470 18.42 19.70 6.31
C LEU A 470 17.75 21.05 6.60
N THR A 471 18.57 22.10 6.66
CA THR A 471 18.09 23.47 6.88
C THR A 471 17.55 24.07 5.60
N LEU A 472 16.42 24.77 5.72
CA LEU A 472 15.65 25.34 4.62
C LEU A 472 15.38 26.83 4.88
N LYS A 473 15.25 27.62 3.82
CA LYS A 473 14.87 29.04 3.92
C LYS A 473 13.76 29.34 2.91
N PHE A 474 12.57 29.66 3.40
CA PHE A 474 11.40 30.01 2.60
C PHE A 474 11.24 31.52 2.49
N ASP A 475 10.62 32.01 1.41
CA ASP A 475 10.20 33.42 1.36
C ASP A 475 9.01 33.63 2.31
N ALA A 476 9.16 34.53 3.28
CA ALA A 476 8.14 34.72 4.30
C ALA A 476 6.81 35.28 3.72
N GLN A 477 6.84 36.02 2.61
CA GLN A 477 5.63 36.56 1.99
C GLN A 477 4.92 35.52 1.12
N GLU A 478 5.64 34.57 0.53
CA GLU A 478 5.01 33.42 -0.15
C GLU A 478 4.30 32.53 0.86
N ILE A 479 4.92 32.24 2.01
CA ILE A 479 4.24 31.52 3.11
C ILE A 479 3.00 32.26 3.57
N VAL A 480 3.08 33.58 3.81
CA VAL A 480 1.92 34.37 4.23
C VAL A 480 0.80 34.35 3.18
N ALA A 481 1.13 34.25 1.89
CA ALA A 481 0.13 34.09 0.85
C ALA A 481 -0.49 32.68 0.83
N ALA A 482 0.29 31.65 1.19
CA ALA A 482 -0.10 30.25 1.16
C ALA A 482 -0.93 29.79 2.38
N ILE A 483 -0.77 30.43 3.54
CA ILE A 483 -1.46 30.01 4.77
C ILE A 483 -2.95 30.39 4.84
N GLY A 484 -3.46 31.16 3.88
CA GLY A 484 -4.86 31.62 3.87
C GLY A 484 -5.13 32.82 4.78
N ALA A 485 -6.40 33.02 5.14
CA ALA A 485 -6.82 34.15 5.96
C ALA A 485 -6.57 33.87 7.46
N VAL A 486 -5.90 34.79 8.14
CA VAL A 486 -5.43 34.61 9.53
C VAL A 486 -5.57 35.90 10.37
N ASP A 487 -5.80 35.74 11.68
CA ASP A 487 -5.92 36.79 12.68
C ASP A 487 -4.69 36.88 13.61
N ASP A 488 -4.54 38.00 14.34
CA ASP A 488 -3.45 38.15 15.34
C ASP A 488 -3.68 37.18 16.49
N GLY A 489 -2.74 36.28 16.72
CA GLY A 489 -2.82 35.29 17.79
C GLY A 489 -3.06 33.86 17.32
N ASP A 490 -3.46 33.65 16.07
CA ASP A 490 -3.72 32.31 15.54
C ASP A 490 -2.48 31.41 15.65
N VAL A 491 -2.72 30.13 15.86
CA VAL A 491 -1.70 29.06 15.82
C VAL A 491 -2.10 28.12 14.71
N ILE A 492 -1.19 27.89 13.77
CA ILE A 492 -1.44 27.15 12.54
C ILE A 492 -0.37 26.08 12.40
N VAL A 493 -0.77 24.86 12.09
CA VAL A 493 0.14 23.80 11.69
C VAL A 493 0.54 24.02 10.24
N LEU A 494 1.84 24.07 9.97
CA LEU A 494 2.37 23.98 8.62
C LEU A 494 2.92 22.58 8.40
N THR A 495 2.58 22.00 7.25
CA THR A 495 3.07 20.68 6.83
C THR A 495 4.18 20.89 5.81
N LEU A 496 5.32 20.26 6.06
CA LEU A 496 6.40 20.10 5.11
C LEU A 496 6.22 18.76 4.41
N THR A 497 6.31 18.76 3.09
CA THR A 497 6.37 17.55 2.28
C THR A 497 7.65 17.53 1.45
N GLY A 498 8.02 16.37 0.92
CA GLY A 498 9.15 16.16 0.04
C GLY A 498 9.26 14.69 -0.35
N ASN A 499 10.34 14.32 -1.03
CA ASN A 499 10.67 12.95 -1.37
C ASN A 499 12.14 12.67 -1.05
N LEU A 500 12.44 11.41 -0.73
CA LEU A 500 13.78 10.88 -0.81
C LEU A 500 14.29 10.95 -2.27
N THR A 501 15.61 10.89 -2.43
CA THR A 501 16.26 10.75 -3.73
C THR A 501 15.89 9.41 -4.37
N GLU A 502 15.97 9.32 -5.70
CA GLU A 502 15.73 8.04 -6.41
C GLU A 502 16.63 6.91 -5.88
N ASP A 503 17.90 7.21 -5.60
CA ASP A 503 18.86 6.24 -5.02
C ASP A 503 18.48 5.77 -3.60
N ALA A 504 17.66 6.56 -2.88
CA ALA A 504 17.13 6.25 -1.56
C ALA A 504 15.65 5.81 -1.60
N GLY A 505 15.17 5.33 -2.76
CA GLY A 505 13.84 4.74 -2.91
C GLY A 505 12.72 5.72 -3.28
N GLY A 506 12.99 7.03 -3.36
CA GLY A 506 12.03 8.03 -3.84
C GLY A 506 10.80 8.26 -2.96
N THR A 507 10.73 7.62 -1.78
CA THR A 507 9.57 7.66 -0.87
C THR A 507 9.27 9.09 -0.43
N ALA A 508 7.98 9.43 -0.36
CA ALA A 508 7.54 10.71 0.16
C ALA A 508 7.89 10.86 1.64
N ILE A 509 8.12 12.09 2.10
CA ILE A 509 8.34 12.46 3.49
C ILE A 509 7.31 13.51 3.91
N ILE A 510 6.90 13.46 5.17
CA ILE A 510 5.96 14.43 5.74
C ILE A 510 6.38 14.84 7.15
N GLY A 511 6.32 16.13 7.45
CA GLY A 511 6.63 16.67 8.78
C GLY A 511 5.74 17.85 9.11
N GLN A 512 5.52 18.10 10.39
CA GLN A 512 4.66 19.21 10.84
C GLN A 512 5.31 19.99 11.98
N ASP A 513 5.10 21.30 11.96
CA ASP A 513 5.37 22.20 13.08
C ASP A 513 4.41 23.40 13.03
N ILE A 514 4.31 24.14 14.12
CA ILE A 514 3.37 25.24 14.29
C ILE A 514 4.00 26.60 14.05
N VAL A 515 3.18 27.55 13.60
CA VAL A 515 3.51 28.97 13.59
C VAL A 515 2.48 29.78 14.37
N TRP A 516 2.95 30.78 15.11
CA TRP A 516 2.13 31.73 15.82
C TRP A 516 2.01 33.06 15.05
N ILE A 517 0.80 33.43 14.65
CA ILE A 517 0.56 34.58 13.79
C ILE A 517 0.67 35.90 14.57
N LYS A 518 1.49 36.80 14.03
CA LYS A 518 1.58 38.21 14.44
C LYS A 518 1.02 39.10 13.34
N ASN A 519 -0.23 39.51 13.51
CA ASN A 519 -0.94 40.44 12.64
C ASN A 519 -1.15 41.80 13.35
N LYS A 520 -0.06 42.36 13.90
CA LYS A 520 -0.13 43.67 14.58
C LYS A 520 -0.10 44.82 13.59
N GLY A 521 -1.28 45.37 13.31
CA GLY A 521 -1.43 46.70 12.74
C GLY A 521 -1.23 47.80 13.77
N LYS A 522 -0.07 48.46 13.75
CA LYS A 522 0.05 49.92 13.76
C LYS A 522 1.21 50.37 12.90
#